data_AF-A0A9E4FI93-F1
#
_entry.id   AF-A0A9E4FI93-F1
#
_cell.length_a   1.000
_cell.length_b   1.000
_cell.length_c   1.000
_cell.angle_alpha   90.00
_cell.angle_beta   90.00
_cell.angle_gamma   90.00
#
_symmetry.space_group_name_H-M   'P 1'
#
loop_
_entity.id
_entity.type
_entity.pdbx_description
1 polymer ?
#
loop_
_entity_poly.entity_id
_entity_poly.type
_entity_poly.pdbx_seq_one_letter_code
_entity_poly.pdbx_strand_id
1 'polypeptide(L)'
;MARVNIDGKDYDLPEGQNLLHACLSERLDLPYFCWHPAMGSVGSCRLCAVLQYRDEADTRGRLQMACMMTVEDGLRIGIGASDGEASRPAAFAADFRRQVIEWLMENHPHDCPVCEEGGECHLQDMTVMAGHSMRRYAGMKRTWENQYLGPFVGHEMNRCITCYRCVRYYRDYAGGTDLDAFGSRARMFFGRAEDGVLESEFAGNLVEVCPTGVFTDKPFSKVYTRKWDLQSAPSICPHCSVGCNTFPAERYGVLKRVHNRYHGEVNGYFLCDRGRYGSHFVNHDKRIRQAGVRADDGVFEAPGRDTALAAVVERVHGADVIGIGSPRAPMGANFALRELVGADNFCTGMADDEAATMAAMLDAYRGGGFRIPSLTDIENADAVLILGEDISNTAARMALAVRQAAHGVAFEMAKAADIPDWQDAGVRGHAQHAKSPLFIASVASTRIDDLAAATRHGDALDLARMGFGVAHAIDSDYPPGTLDAFVTAAAEALSAAERPLVIAGSEAREPALVQAATNVALALGAKGKDAMLALTASESNSYGVALLGGS
;
A
#
# COMPACT_ATOMS: atom_id res chain seq x y z
N MET A 1 7.46 7.76 28.08
CA MET A 1 6.10 8.31 28.25
C MET A 1 6.29 9.68 28.87
N ALA A 2 5.60 10.68 28.34
CA ALA A 2 5.66 12.07 28.77
C ALA A 2 4.27 12.51 29.24
N ARG A 3 4.20 13.22 30.37
CA ARG A 3 2.95 13.76 30.90
C ARG A 3 2.66 15.10 30.21
N VAL A 4 1.60 15.13 29.42
CA VAL A 4 1.17 16.30 28.64
C VAL A 4 -0.17 16.78 29.14
N ASN A 5 -0.28 18.08 29.45
CA ASN A 5 -1.55 18.70 29.81
C ASN A 5 -2.23 19.26 28.56
N ILE A 6 -3.42 18.74 28.23
CA ILE A 6 -4.24 19.16 27.10
C ILE A 6 -5.57 19.69 27.63
N ASP A 7 -5.83 20.97 27.40
CA ASP A 7 -7.05 21.65 27.88
C ASP A 7 -7.31 21.43 29.39
N GLY A 8 -6.24 21.39 30.20
CA GLY A 8 -6.31 21.21 31.65
C GLY A 8 -6.38 19.76 32.12
N LYS A 9 -6.44 18.78 31.21
CA LYS A 9 -6.41 17.34 31.54
C LYS A 9 -5.03 16.76 31.22
N ASP A 10 -4.53 15.89 32.08
CA ASP A 10 -3.23 15.24 31.86
C ASP A 10 -3.40 13.93 31.08
N TYR A 11 -2.51 13.73 30.12
CA TYR A 11 -2.41 12.54 29.28
C TYR A 11 -0.97 12.02 29.34
N ASP A 12 -0.82 10.69 29.44
CA ASP A 12 0.48 10.03 29.30
C ASP A 12 0.68 9.67 27.83
N LEU A 13 1.53 10.41 27.13
CA LEU A 13 1.76 10.26 25.69
C LEU A 13 3.15 9.65 25.40
N PRO A 14 3.35 8.97 24.27
CA PRO A 14 4.68 8.52 23.86
C PRO A 14 5.62 9.72 23.60
N GLU A 15 6.67 9.82 24.40
CA GLU A 15 7.69 10.88 24.27
C GLU A 15 8.41 10.77 22.92
N GLY A 16 8.72 11.91 22.29
CA GLY A 16 9.34 11.95 20.96
C GLY A 16 8.37 11.76 19.78
N GLN A 17 7.13 11.32 20.04
CA GLN A 17 6.11 11.17 18.99
C GLN A 17 5.65 12.54 18.46
N ASN A 18 5.15 12.56 17.22
CA ASN A 18 4.44 13.71 16.68
C ASN A 18 3.18 14.04 17.51
N LEU A 19 3.03 15.29 17.95
CA LEU A 19 1.93 15.69 18.83
C LEU A 19 0.54 15.52 18.18
N LEU A 20 0.38 15.84 16.89
CA LEU A 20 -0.90 15.61 16.21
C LEU A 20 -1.27 14.12 16.22
N HIS A 21 -0.30 13.25 15.91
CA HIS A 21 -0.53 11.80 15.92
C HIS A 21 -0.92 11.31 17.33
N ALA A 22 -0.24 11.79 18.36
CA ALA A 22 -0.56 11.44 19.75
C ALA A 22 -1.97 11.90 20.15
N CYS A 23 -2.35 13.15 19.83
CA CYS A 23 -3.71 13.66 20.08
C CYS A 23 -4.79 12.84 19.39
N LEU A 24 -4.58 12.45 18.12
CA LEU A 24 -5.53 11.63 17.36
C LEU A 24 -5.63 10.20 17.93
N SER A 25 -4.54 9.66 18.45
CA SER A 25 -4.52 8.34 19.09
C SER A 25 -5.35 8.32 20.38
N GLU A 26 -5.32 9.43 21.12
CA GLU A 26 -6.20 9.69 22.29
C GLU A 26 -7.63 10.12 21.91
N ARG A 27 -7.98 10.08 20.61
CA ARG A 27 -9.31 10.42 20.08
C ARG A 27 -9.72 11.86 20.38
N LEU A 28 -8.76 12.77 20.44
CA LEU A 28 -9.02 14.20 20.59
C LEU A 28 -9.34 14.83 19.24
N ASP A 29 -10.35 15.71 19.22
CA ASP A 29 -10.81 16.39 18.01
C ASP A 29 -9.86 17.52 17.61
N LEU A 30 -8.82 17.16 16.86
CA LEU A 30 -7.87 18.10 16.27
C LEU A 30 -7.91 18.01 14.73
N PRO A 31 -8.54 18.98 14.04
CA PRO A 31 -8.68 18.96 12.59
C PRO A 31 -7.33 19.07 11.85
N TYR A 32 -7.19 18.40 10.70
CA TYR A 32 -5.97 18.40 9.89
C TYR A 32 -6.25 18.16 8.41
N PHE A 33 -5.28 18.46 7.52
CA PHE A 33 -5.38 18.10 6.10
C PHE A 33 -4.11 17.51 5.52
N CYS A 34 -2.97 18.19 5.67
CA CYS A 34 -1.73 17.83 4.96
C CYS A 34 -0.95 16.67 5.61
N TRP A 35 -1.30 16.30 6.85
CA TRP A 35 -0.70 15.17 7.54
C TRP A 35 -1.33 13.86 7.08
N HIS A 36 -0.52 12.80 7.03
CA HIS A 36 -0.96 11.44 6.78
C HIS A 36 -0.04 10.48 7.55
N PRO A 37 -0.55 9.39 8.18
CA PRO A 37 0.28 8.49 8.98
C PRO A 37 1.50 7.93 8.23
N ALA A 38 1.34 7.55 6.96
CA ALA A 38 2.42 7.00 6.13
C ALA A 38 3.37 8.04 5.51
N MET A 39 3.07 9.34 5.60
CA MET A 39 3.89 10.40 4.98
C MET A 39 4.39 11.42 5.99
N GLY A 40 3.85 11.47 7.21
CA GLY A 40 4.21 12.50 8.18
C GLY A 40 3.73 13.90 7.81
N SER A 41 4.46 14.91 8.29
CA SER A 41 4.01 16.30 8.36
C SER A 41 4.81 17.24 7.45
N VAL A 42 4.11 18.24 6.89
CA VAL A 42 4.74 19.37 6.16
C VAL A 42 4.25 20.75 6.62
N GLY A 43 3.32 20.81 7.58
CA GLY A 43 2.79 22.07 8.11
C GLY A 43 2.10 22.98 7.07
N SER A 44 1.72 22.45 5.91
CA SER A 44 1.16 23.25 4.81
C SER A 44 -0.21 23.86 5.13
N CYS A 45 -1.12 23.07 5.70
CA CYS A 45 -2.52 23.49 5.86
C CYS A 45 -2.79 24.40 7.08
N ARG A 46 -1.91 24.38 8.08
CA ARG A 46 -2.06 25.10 9.36
C ARG A 46 -3.33 24.80 10.17
N LEU A 47 -4.09 23.76 9.82
CA LEU A 47 -5.36 23.46 10.46
C LEU A 47 -5.23 22.79 11.83
N CYS A 48 -4.13 22.10 12.11
CA CYS A 48 -3.86 21.50 13.43
C CYS A 48 -3.30 22.52 14.45
N ALA A 49 -3.76 23.77 14.37
CA ALA A 49 -3.24 24.84 15.21
C ALA A 49 -3.71 24.65 16.66
N VAL A 50 -2.78 24.78 17.60
CA VAL A 50 -2.99 24.67 19.05
C VAL A 50 -2.29 25.84 19.74
N LEU A 51 -2.70 26.17 20.96
CA LEU A 51 -1.92 27.06 21.83
C LEU A 51 -0.96 26.23 22.66
N GLN A 52 0.31 26.59 22.66
CA GLN A 52 1.31 26.05 23.58
C GLN A 52 1.50 27.05 24.73
N TYR A 53 1.37 26.60 25.97
CA TYR A 53 1.62 27.40 27.16
C TYR A 53 2.99 27.09 27.73
N ARG A 54 3.66 28.10 28.28
CA ARG A 54 4.96 27.89 28.93
C ARG A 54 4.83 27.20 30.29
N ASP A 55 3.81 27.56 31.06
CA ASP A 55 3.60 27.13 32.45
C ASP A 55 2.12 27.34 32.84
N GLU A 56 1.72 26.98 34.06
CA GLU A 56 0.34 27.16 34.56
C GLU A 56 -0.09 28.62 34.70
N ALA A 57 0.85 29.55 34.84
CA ALA A 57 0.57 30.98 34.96
C ALA A 57 0.42 31.67 33.59
N ASP A 58 0.92 31.05 32.51
CA ASP A 58 0.75 31.51 31.14
C ASP A 58 -0.69 31.29 30.66
N THR A 59 -1.44 32.38 30.60
CA THR A 59 -2.83 32.40 30.12
C THR A 59 -2.96 32.82 28.66
N ARG A 60 -1.86 33.22 27.99
CA ARG A 60 -1.91 33.69 26.60
C ARG A 60 -1.50 32.60 25.63
N GLY A 61 -0.44 31.86 25.96
CA GLY A 61 0.15 30.86 25.10
C GLY A 61 0.67 31.42 23.77
N ARG A 62 1.28 30.54 22.98
CA ARG A 62 1.77 30.80 21.62
C ARG A 62 1.09 29.84 20.64
N LEU A 63 0.61 30.37 19.52
CA LEU A 63 0.05 29.54 18.46
C LEU A 63 1.16 28.68 17.82
N GLN A 64 0.94 27.38 17.80
CA GLN A 64 1.82 26.39 17.20
C GLN A 64 1.02 25.41 16.36
N MET A 65 1.69 24.63 15.51
CA MET A 65 1.07 23.60 14.69
C MET A 65 1.40 22.24 15.28
N ALA A 66 0.40 21.51 15.77
CA ALA A 66 0.63 20.22 16.44
C ALA A 66 1.38 19.20 15.56
N CYS A 67 1.14 19.21 14.24
CA CYS A 67 1.87 18.34 13.30
C CYS A 67 3.37 18.66 13.20
N MET A 68 3.83 19.81 13.72
CA MET A 68 5.23 20.24 13.73
C MET A 68 5.81 20.27 15.16
N MET A 69 5.13 19.69 16.14
CA MET A 69 5.56 19.63 17.53
C MET A 69 5.87 18.18 17.93
N THR A 70 6.89 18.04 18.78
CA THR A 70 7.24 16.79 19.45
C THR A 70 6.52 16.72 20.80
N VAL A 71 6.11 15.52 21.21
CA VAL A 71 5.64 15.24 22.57
C VAL A 71 6.83 15.28 23.53
N GLU A 72 6.77 16.18 24.51
CA GLU A 72 7.78 16.39 25.55
C GLU A 72 7.12 16.36 26.93
N ASP A 73 7.85 15.94 27.96
CA ASP A 73 7.32 15.91 29.33
C ASP A 73 7.04 17.33 29.85
N GLY A 74 5.88 17.50 30.51
CA GLY A 74 5.42 18.79 30.99
C GLY A 74 4.84 19.70 29.91
N LEU A 75 4.74 19.25 28.65
CA LEU A 75 4.12 20.02 27.58
C LEU A 75 2.67 20.36 27.93
N ARG A 76 2.31 21.65 27.81
CA ARG A 76 0.96 22.15 28.08
C ARG A 76 0.38 22.80 26.84
N ILE A 77 -0.74 22.28 26.35
CA ILE A 77 -1.41 22.77 25.15
C ILE A 77 -2.90 23.01 25.36
N GLY A 78 -3.44 23.94 24.57
CA GLY A 78 -4.85 24.22 24.45
C GLY A 78 -5.31 23.89 23.03
N ILE A 79 -6.20 22.91 22.90
CA ILE A 79 -6.79 22.56 21.61
C ILE A 79 -8.07 23.38 21.43
N GLY A 80 -8.90 23.48 22.47
CA GLY A 80 -10.20 24.14 22.38
C GLY A 80 -11.18 23.28 21.62
N ALA A 81 -11.54 22.13 22.21
CA ALA A 81 -12.60 21.27 21.71
C ALA A 81 -13.94 22.02 21.60
N SER A 82 -14.79 21.57 20.68
CA SER A 82 -16.08 22.15 20.30
C SER A 82 -17.14 22.22 21.41
N ASP A 83 -16.87 21.64 22.57
CA ASP A 83 -17.89 21.19 23.52
C ASP A 83 -18.28 22.26 24.57
N GLY A 84 -18.06 23.53 24.25
CA GLY A 84 -18.64 24.66 25.00
C GLY A 84 -17.94 25.04 26.31
N GLU A 85 -17.02 24.23 26.82
CA GLU A 85 -16.19 24.53 28.00
C GLU A 85 -14.71 24.78 27.64
N ALA A 86 -14.45 25.41 26.50
CA ALA A 86 -13.10 25.89 26.22
C ALA A 86 -12.75 27.04 27.19
N SER A 87 -11.63 26.93 27.90
CA SER A 87 -11.02 28.08 28.57
C SER A 87 -10.86 29.23 27.55
N ARG A 88 -11.11 30.49 27.94
CA ARG A 88 -11.06 31.67 27.04
C ARG A 88 -9.85 31.71 26.08
N PRO A 89 -8.64 31.25 26.46
CA PRO A 89 -7.50 31.20 25.54
C PRO A 89 -7.63 30.15 24.43
N ALA A 90 -8.14 28.94 24.72
CA ALA A 90 -8.25 27.86 23.73
C ALA A 90 -9.23 28.18 22.58
N ALA A 91 -10.17 29.11 22.81
CA ALA A 91 -11.04 29.67 21.78
C ALA A 91 -10.26 30.35 20.63
N PHE A 92 -9.09 30.94 20.91
CA PHE A 92 -8.27 31.57 19.87
C PHE A 92 -7.75 30.54 18.84
N ALA A 93 -7.32 29.36 19.29
CA ALA A 93 -6.91 28.29 18.39
C ALA A 93 -8.09 27.80 17.54
N ALA A 94 -9.27 27.64 18.14
CA ALA A 94 -10.50 27.29 17.40
C ALA A 94 -10.87 28.35 16.35
N ASP A 95 -10.82 29.62 16.69
CA ASP A 95 -11.09 30.73 15.76
C ASP A 95 -10.06 30.81 14.63
N PHE A 96 -8.78 30.54 14.92
CA PHE A 96 -7.76 30.44 13.90
C PHE A 96 -8.05 29.29 12.91
N ARG A 97 -8.45 28.11 13.43
CA ARG A 97 -8.84 26.96 12.59
C ARG A 97 -10.04 27.28 11.69
N ARG A 98 -11.05 27.97 12.21
CA ARG A 98 -12.19 28.48 11.44
C ARG A 98 -11.77 29.43 10.31
N GLN A 99 -10.81 30.32 10.57
CA GLN A 99 -10.26 31.23 9.56
C GLN A 99 -9.45 30.49 8.49
N VAL A 100 -8.65 29.50 8.88
CA VAL A 100 -7.91 28.64 7.93
C VAL A 100 -8.88 27.95 6.98
N ILE A 101 -9.97 27.35 7.48
CA ILE A 101 -10.98 26.73 6.62
C ILE A 101 -11.62 27.75 5.69
N GLU A 102 -11.92 28.95 6.16
CA GLU A 102 -12.45 30.01 5.30
C GLU A 102 -11.50 30.34 4.14
N TRP A 103 -10.19 30.44 4.40
CA TRP A 103 -9.17 30.66 3.37
C TRP A 103 -9.08 29.51 2.38
N LEU A 104 -9.12 28.25 2.86
CA LEU A 104 -9.13 27.08 1.98
C LEU A 104 -10.38 27.06 1.09
N MET A 105 -11.51 27.58 1.60
CA MET A 105 -12.79 27.65 0.93
C MET A 105 -12.99 28.88 0.03
N GLU A 106 -12.02 29.81 0.02
CA GLU A 106 -12.03 31.02 -0.84
C GLU A 106 -12.19 30.61 -2.30
N ASN A 107 -11.35 29.68 -2.76
CA ASN A 107 -11.34 29.19 -4.13
C ASN A 107 -12.06 27.85 -4.33
N HIS A 108 -12.34 27.09 -3.27
CA HIS A 108 -13.04 25.81 -3.40
C HIS A 108 -14.50 26.00 -3.86
N PRO A 109 -14.97 25.24 -4.87
CA PRO A 109 -16.31 25.38 -5.43
C PRO A 109 -17.40 24.87 -4.48
N HIS A 110 -18.66 25.15 -4.81
CA HIS A 110 -19.83 24.68 -4.04
C HIS A 110 -20.37 23.36 -4.62
N ASP A 111 -19.45 22.45 -4.94
CA ASP A 111 -19.76 21.23 -5.67
C ASP A 111 -20.17 20.06 -4.77
N CYS A 112 -20.22 20.22 -3.45
CA CYS A 112 -20.54 19.12 -2.52
C CYS A 112 -21.75 18.26 -2.94
N PRO A 113 -22.86 18.83 -3.48
CA PRO A 113 -24.00 18.03 -3.92
C PRO A 113 -23.76 17.15 -5.16
N VAL A 114 -22.76 17.48 -5.99
CA VAL A 114 -22.43 16.77 -7.25
C VAL A 114 -21.10 16.03 -7.17
N CYS A 115 -20.21 16.42 -6.26
CA CYS A 115 -18.93 15.78 -5.96
C CYS A 115 -19.13 14.33 -5.54
N GLU A 116 -18.34 13.44 -6.11
CA GLU A 116 -18.40 11.99 -5.91
C GLU A 116 -17.97 11.58 -4.50
N GLU A 117 -17.01 12.31 -3.93
CA GLU A 117 -16.55 12.17 -2.54
C GLU A 117 -17.52 12.80 -1.51
N GLY A 118 -18.65 13.36 -1.94
CA GLY A 118 -19.66 13.91 -1.03
C GLY A 118 -20.13 12.86 0.00
N GLY A 119 -19.95 13.14 1.29
CA GLY A 119 -20.20 12.19 2.39
C GLY A 119 -18.98 11.43 2.90
N GLU A 120 -17.84 11.55 2.23
CA GLU A 120 -16.56 10.96 2.66
C GLU A 120 -15.37 11.89 2.50
N CYS A 121 -15.63 13.09 1.99
CA CYS A 121 -14.67 14.15 1.81
C CYS A 121 -14.15 14.66 3.16
N HIS A 122 -12.85 14.46 3.40
CA HIS A 122 -12.21 14.90 4.63
C HIS A 122 -12.34 16.42 4.87
N LEU A 123 -12.33 17.25 3.81
CA LEU A 123 -12.62 18.69 3.90
C LEU A 123 -14.01 18.99 4.47
N GLN A 124 -15.02 18.20 4.11
CA GLN A 124 -16.36 18.36 4.65
C GLN A 124 -16.35 18.08 6.16
N ASP A 125 -15.78 16.95 6.57
CA ASP A 125 -15.74 16.52 7.97
C ASP A 125 -14.96 17.51 8.85
N MET A 126 -13.78 17.94 8.41
CA MET A 126 -12.98 18.91 9.14
C MET A 126 -13.63 20.30 9.21
N THR A 127 -14.41 20.68 8.19
CA THR A 127 -15.16 21.95 8.20
C THR A 127 -16.24 21.94 9.28
N VAL A 128 -16.97 20.81 9.39
CA VAL A 128 -17.99 20.61 10.43
C VAL A 128 -17.34 20.56 11.81
N MET A 129 -16.28 19.78 11.98
CA MET A 129 -15.55 19.64 13.25
C MET A 129 -15.00 20.96 13.77
N ALA A 130 -14.48 21.81 12.88
CA ALA A 130 -13.99 23.13 13.27
C ALA A 130 -15.10 24.18 13.48
N GLY A 131 -16.37 23.86 13.18
CA GLY A 131 -17.50 24.77 13.36
C GLY A 131 -17.49 25.98 12.41
N HIS A 132 -16.97 25.83 11.19
CA HIS A 132 -17.04 26.90 10.17
C HIS A 132 -18.36 26.83 9.39
N SER A 133 -19.12 27.93 9.37
CA SER A 133 -20.47 27.96 8.80
C SER A 133 -20.74 29.08 7.78
N MET A 134 -19.86 30.08 7.68
CA MET A 134 -20.10 31.27 6.84
C MET A 134 -18.84 31.66 6.07
N ARG A 135 -18.98 31.84 4.75
CA ARG A 135 -17.93 32.36 3.86
C ARG A 135 -18.18 33.84 3.59
N ARG A 136 -17.17 34.70 3.80
CA ARG A 136 -17.29 36.15 3.57
C ARG A 136 -16.82 36.59 2.18
N TYR A 137 -16.03 35.76 1.50
CA TYR A 137 -15.50 36.08 0.17
C TYR A 137 -16.58 36.05 -0.91
N ALA A 138 -16.78 37.17 -1.59
CA ALA A 138 -17.77 37.34 -2.66
C ALA A 138 -17.16 37.54 -4.07
N GLY A 139 -15.84 37.39 -4.20
CA GLY A 139 -15.15 37.56 -5.48
C GLY A 139 -15.26 36.33 -6.40
N MET A 140 -14.64 36.44 -7.57
CA MET A 140 -14.55 35.31 -8.51
C MET A 140 -13.53 34.28 -8.01
N LYS A 141 -13.95 33.02 -7.97
CA LYS A 141 -13.07 31.88 -7.63
C LYS A 141 -12.13 31.59 -8.79
N ARG A 142 -10.92 31.13 -8.49
CA ARG A 142 -10.01 30.59 -9.52
C ARG A 142 -10.65 29.37 -10.19
N THR A 143 -10.35 29.18 -11.46
CA THR A 143 -10.73 28.00 -12.22
C THR A 143 -9.53 27.38 -12.93
N TRP A 144 -9.55 26.06 -13.04
CA TRP A 144 -8.58 25.22 -13.73
C TRP A 144 -9.29 24.34 -14.74
N GLU A 145 -8.57 24.04 -15.82
CA GLU A 145 -8.94 22.98 -16.74
C GLU A 145 -8.47 21.64 -16.17
N ASN A 146 -9.37 20.64 -16.21
CA ASN A 146 -9.07 19.30 -15.76
C ASN A 146 -8.24 18.56 -16.80
N GLN A 147 -7.31 17.74 -16.33
CA GLN A 147 -6.47 16.92 -17.20
C GLN A 147 -7.02 15.50 -17.30
N TYR A 148 -6.81 14.86 -18.45
CA TYR A 148 -6.91 13.42 -18.55
C TYR A 148 -5.72 12.76 -17.84
N LEU A 149 -5.99 12.06 -16.72
CA LEU A 149 -4.98 11.32 -15.93
C LEU A 149 -5.04 9.80 -16.16
N GLY A 150 -5.84 9.35 -17.13
CA GLY A 150 -6.02 7.93 -17.45
C GLY A 150 -7.45 7.41 -17.31
N PRO A 151 -7.62 6.07 -17.38
CA PRO A 151 -8.92 5.43 -17.37
C PRO A 151 -9.50 5.26 -15.96
N PHE A 152 -8.67 5.30 -14.91
CA PHE A 152 -9.06 4.98 -13.55
C PHE A 152 -9.20 6.19 -12.62
N VAL A 153 -8.32 7.18 -12.76
CA VAL A 153 -8.31 8.38 -11.92
C VAL A 153 -8.95 9.55 -12.66
N GLY A 154 -10.00 10.13 -12.07
CA GLY A 154 -10.59 11.40 -12.48
C GLY A 154 -9.82 12.58 -11.92
N HIS A 155 -9.97 13.75 -12.54
CA HIS A 155 -9.31 14.98 -12.11
C HIS A 155 -10.32 16.12 -12.08
N GLU A 156 -10.48 16.76 -10.92
CA GLU A 156 -11.29 17.97 -10.73
C GLU A 156 -10.51 19.00 -9.91
N MET A 157 -9.64 19.74 -10.60
CA MET A 157 -8.59 20.52 -9.97
C MET A 157 -9.12 21.75 -9.22
N ASN A 158 -10.33 22.19 -9.55
CA ASN A 158 -11.00 23.29 -8.84
C ASN A 158 -11.27 22.98 -7.37
N ARG A 159 -11.39 21.69 -7.01
CA ARG A 159 -11.63 21.23 -5.64
C ARG A 159 -10.36 21.20 -4.77
N CYS A 160 -9.20 21.59 -5.29
CA CYS A 160 -7.94 21.46 -4.54
C CYS A 160 -7.73 22.55 -3.48
N ILE A 161 -7.34 22.10 -2.29
CA ILE A 161 -6.96 22.94 -1.13
C ILE A 161 -5.44 23.07 -0.95
N THR A 162 -4.66 22.66 -1.94
CA THR A 162 -3.18 22.82 -1.98
C THR A 162 -2.46 22.21 -0.77
N CYS A 163 -2.90 21.03 -0.31
CA CYS A 163 -2.33 20.36 0.87
C CYS A 163 -1.05 19.55 0.60
N TYR A 164 -0.65 19.41 -0.68
CA TYR A 164 0.51 18.64 -1.17
C TYR A 164 0.46 17.12 -0.92
N ARG A 165 -0.60 16.54 -0.35
CA ARG A 165 -0.69 15.08 -0.11
C ARG A 165 -0.53 14.24 -1.38
N CYS A 166 -1.11 14.68 -2.50
CA CYS A 166 -1.04 13.93 -3.76
C CYS A 166 0.38 13.79 -4.29
N VAL A 167 1.13 14.90 -4.40
CA VAL A 167 2.51 14.88 -4.92
C VAL A 167 3.46 14.18 -3.97
N ARG A 168 3.28 14.34 -2.65
CA ARG A 168 4.05 13.59 -1.65
C ARG A 168 3.79 12.10 -1.80
N TYR A 169 2.54 11.67 -1.78
CA TYR A 169 2.26 10.26 -1.99
C TYR A 169 2.82 9.75 -3.33
N TYR A 170 2.50 10.44 -4.42
CA TYR A 170 2.80 9.94 -5.76
C TYR A 170 4.30 9.89 -6.05
N ARG A 171 5.02 10.99 -5.76
CA ARG A 171 6.46 11.10 -6.03
C ARG A 171 7.28 10.48 -4.94
N ASP A 172 7.00 10.87 -3.70
CA ASP A 172 7.86 10.61 -2.56
C ASP A 172 7.67 9.20 -1.99
N TYR A 173 6.45 8.65 -2.05
CA TYR A 173 6.13 7.33 -1.52
C TYR A 173 6.01 6.27 -2.64
N ALA A 174 5.26 6.55 -3.71
CA ALA A 174 4.98 5.60 -4.80
C ALA A 174 5.99 5.63 -5.94
N GLY A 175 6.90 6.62 -5.98
CA GLY A 175 7.98 6.72 -6.98
C GLY A 175 7.55 7.19 -8.37
N GLY A 176 6.34 7.73 -8.53
CA GLY A 176 5.89 8.29 -9.79
C GLY A 176 6.56 9.63 -10.11
N THR A 177 6.87 9.87 -11.38
CA THR A 177 7.68 11.02 -11.83
C THR A 177 6.89 12.08 -12.60
N ASP A 178 5.67 11.75 -13.01
CA ASP A 178 4.89 12.47 -14.01
C ASP A 178 3.74 13.33 -13.44
N LEU A 179 3.53 13.35 -12.11
CA LEU A 179 2.61 14.25 -11.41
C LEU A 179 3.38 15.15 -10.43
N ASP A 180 3.14 16.47 -10.50
CA ASP A 180 3.84 17.48 -9.70
C ASP A 180 2.97 18.72 -9.40
N ALA A 181 3.51 19.63 -8.60
CA ALA A 181 2.94 20.92 -8.25
C ALA A 181 3.53 22.04 -9.13
N PHE A 182 2.66 22.71 -9.89
CA PHE A 182 3.01 23.80 -10.79
C PHE A 182 2.45 25.15 -10.31
N GLY A 183 3.16 26.24 -10.62
CA GLY A 183 2.71 27.60 -10.33
C GLY A 183 3.11 28.11 -8.94
N SER A 184 2.41 29.14 -8.45
CA SER A 184 2.67 29.73 -7.13
C SER A 184 1.44 30.45 -6.57
N ARG A 185 1.40 30.62 -5.24
CA ARG A 185 0.34 31.37 -4.52
C ARG A 185 -1.06 30.80 -4.84
N ALA A 186 -2.02 31.63 -5.22
CA ALA A 186 -3.36 31.19 -5.60
C ALA A 186 -3.41 30.46 -6.96
N ARG A 187 -2.31 30.43 -7.73
CA ARG A 187 -2.19 29.77 -9.04
C ARG A 187 -1.47 28.42 -8.98
N MET A 188 -1.55 27.73 -7.83
CA MET A 188 -1.05 26.36 -7.72
C MET A 188 -1.96 25.39 -8.48
N PHE A 189 -1.33 24.54 -9.30
CA PHE A 189 -1.95 23.46 -10.06
C PHE A 189 -1.23 22.15 -9.71
N PHE A 190 -1.97 21.05 -9.55
CA PHE A 190 -1.39 19.74 -9.23
C PHE A 190 -1.84 18.76 -10.30
N GLY A 191 -0.91 18.17 -11.03
CA GLY A 191 -1.24 17.35 -12.18
C GLY A 191 0.01 17.01 -12.96
N ARG A 192 -0.12 16.77 -14.25
CA ARG A 192 1.00 16.47 -15.15
C ARG A 192 1.43 17.71 -15.92
N ALA A 193 2.64 17.66 -16.49
CA ALA A 193 3.07 18.68 -17.45
C ALA A 193 2.15 18.70 -18.69
N GLU A 194 1.71 17.53 -19.15
CA GLU A 194 0.79 17.33 -20.27
C GLU A 194 -0.22 16.22 -19.94
N ASP A 195 -1.40 16.27 -20.56
CA ASP A 195 -2.44 15.24 -20.41
C ASP A 195 -1.92 13.84 -20.78
N GLY A 196 -2.31 12.83 -19.99
CA GLY A 196 -1.99 11.44 -20.28
C GLY A 196 -2.22 10.51 -19.09
N VAL A 197 -2.05 9.21 -19.33
CA VAL A 197 -2.17 8.18 -18.29
C VAL A 197 -1.03 8.28 -17.28
N LEU A 198 -1.35 8.36 -15.98
CA LEU A 198 -0.36 8.29 -14.90
C LEU A 198 0.44 6.98 -14.97
N GLU A 199 1.76 7.08 -14.82
CA GLU A 199 2.68 5.97 -15.08
C GLU A 199 2.84 5.00 -13.90
N SER A 200 2.66 5.47 -12.66
CA SER A 200 2.81 4.64 -11.46
C SER A 200 1.68 3.61 -11.33
N GLU A 201 2.02 2.36 -11.01
CA GLU A 201 1.08 1.27 -10.74
C GLU A 201 0.30 1.42 -9.42
N PHE A 202 0.53 2.51 -8.71
CA PHE A 202 -0.13 2.88 -7.46
C PHE A 202 -0.86 4.23 -7.55
N ALA A 203 -1.06 4.75 -8.76
CA ALA A 203 -1.73 6.02 -9.02
C ALA A 203 -3.16 6.07 -8.45
N GLY A 204 -3.87 4.95 -8.42
CA GLY A 204 -5.24 4.85 -7.92
C GLY A 204 -5.41 5.23 -6.46
N ASN A 205 -4.36 5.15 -5.64
CA ASN A 205 -4.43 5.60 -4.25
C ASN A 205 -4.54 7.12 -4.10
N LEU A 206 -4.29 7.90 -5.17
CA LEU A 206 -4.55 9.35 -5.16
C LEU A 206 -5.99 9.67 -4.76
N VAL A 207 -6.94 8.79 -5.08
CA VAL A 207 -8.36 8.93 -4.72
C VAL A 207 -8.58 8.89 -3.21
N GLU A 208 -7.89 7.99 -2.48
CA GLU A 208 -7.99 7.91 -1.01
C GLU A 208 -7.03 8.88 -0.30
N VAL A 209 -5.90 9.20 -0.94
CA VAL A 209 -4.90 10.12 -0.40
C VAL A 209 -5.39 11.56 -0.47
N CYS A 210 -6.21 11.93 -1.46
CA CYS A 210 -6.72 13.28 -1.55
C CYS A 210 -7.75 13.54 -0.44
N PRO A 211 -7.58 14.57 0.41
CA PRO A 211 -8.58 14.92 1.42
C PRO A 211 -9.83 15.60 0.82
N THR A 212 -9.87 15.77 -0.50
CA THR A 212 -10.95 16.41 -1.25
C THR A 212 -11.24 15.61 -2.53
N GLY A 213 -12.33 15.92 -3.23
CA GLY A 213 -12.68 15.26 -4.49
C GLY A 213 -11.91 15.75 -5.72
N VAL A 214 -10.60 16.03 -5.61
CA VAL A 214 -9.75 16.40 -6.77
C VAL A 214 -9.42 15.17 -7.60
N PHE A 215 -8.98 14.09 -6.95
CA PHE A 215 -8.74 12.81 -7.60
C PHE A 215 -9.91 11.91 -7.24
N THR A 216 -10.63 11.41 -8.23
CA THR A 216 -11.83 10.58 -8.02
C THR A 216 -11.68 9.22 -8.68
N ASP A 217 -12.35 8.21 -8.14
CA ASP A 217 -12.45 6.90 -8.80
C ASP A 217 -13.36 7.04 -10.03
N LYS A 218 -12.79 7.02 -11.23
CA LYS A 218 -13.51 7.24 -12.49
C LYS A 218 -14.50 6.11 -12.79
N PRO A 219 -14.18 4.81 -12.63
CA PRO A 219 -15.16 3.72 -12.69
C PRO A 219 -16.38 3.94 -11.77
N PHE A 220 -16.15 4.36 -10.53
CA PHE A 220 -17.20 4.65 -9.56
C PHE A 220 -18.03 5.88 -9.98
N SER A 221 -17.35 6.96 -10.37
CA SER A 221 -17.96 8.25 -10.72
C SER A 221 -18.94 8.15 -11.91
N LYS A 222 -18.74 7.19 -12.82
CA LYS A 222 -19.65 6.95 -13.96
C LYS A 222 -21.07 6.56 -13.55
N VAL A 223 -21.26 6.03 -12.33
CA VAL A 223 -22.56 5.60 -11.86
C VAL A 223 -22.87 6.29 -10.53
N TYR A 224 -23.67 7.36 -10.61
CA TYR A 224 -24.03 8.18 -9.45
C TYR A 224 -24.47 7.32 -8.25
N THR A 225 -23.60 7.26 -7.25
CA THR A 225 -23.78 6.50 -6.01
C THR A 225 -23.09 7.26 -4.89
N ARG A 226 -23.74 7.37 -3.72
CA ARG A 226 -23.14 8.03 -2.56
C ARG A 226 -22.53 6.99 -1.63
N LYS A 227 -21.56 7.40 -0.80
CA LYS A 227 -20.94 6.51 0.18
C LYS A 227 -21.96 5.82 1.08
N TRP A 228 -22.93 6.57 1.60
CA TRP A 228 -23.97 6.03 2.49
C TRP A 228 -24.95 5.09 1.80
N ASP A 229 -24.94 5.02 0.46
CA ASP A 229 -25.74 4.06 -0.31
C ASP A 229 -25.01 2.72 -0.53
N LEU A 230 -23.70 2.66 -0.23
CA LEU A 230 -22.88 1.49 -0.46
C LEU A 230 -22.99 0.52 0.72
N GLN A 231 -23.12 -0.75 0.40
CA GLN A 231 -22.87 -1.83 1.35
C GLN A 231 -21.43 -2.30 1.15
N SER A 232 -20.67 -2.48 2.23
CA SER A 232 -19.25 -2.82 2.16
C SER A 232 -18.92 -3.87 3.20
N ALA A 233 -18.04 -4.81 2.85
CA ALA A 233 -17.62 -5.89 3.74
C ALA A 233 -16.09 -6.07 3.69
N PRO A 234 -15.43 -6.42 4.82
CA PRO A 234 -14.03 -6.81 4.80
C PRO A 234 -13.79 -7.99 3.85
N SER A 235 -12.75 -7.89 3.02
CA SER A 235 -12.34 -8.95 2.10
C SER A 235 -10.82 -8.98 1.91
N ILE A 236 -10.36 -9.91 1.08
CA ILE A 236 -8.97 -10.09 0.65
C ILE A 236 -8.90 -9.92 -0.86
N CYS A 237 -7.88 -9.22 -1.33
CA CYS A 237 -7.57 -9.04 -2.74
C CYS A 237 -7.33 -10.40 -3.40
N PRO A 238 -8.14 -10.80 -4.40
CA PRO A 238 -8.01 -12.11 -4.98
C PRO A 238 -6.99 -12.10 -6.12
N HIS A 239 -6.03 -11.18 -6.25
CA HIS A 239 -5.20 -11.09 -7.46
C HIS A 239 -3.85 -11.82 -7.31
N CYS A 240 -2.90 -11.24 -6.59
CA CYS A 240 -1.60 -11.88 -6.32
C CYS A 240 -1.55 -12.57 -4.96
N SER A 241 -0.46 -13.28 -4.69
CA SER A 241 -0.20 -14.01 -3.43
C SER A 241 0.00 -13.13 -2.19
N VAL A 242 0.11 -11.80 -2.32
CA VAL A 242 0.29 -10.89 -1.17
C VAL A 242 -0.92 -10.86 -0.24
N GLY A 243 -2.13 -11.04 -0.77
CA GLY A 243 -3.35 -11.08 0.05
C GLY A 243 -3.72 -9.73 0.70
N CYS A 244 -3.60 -8.60 -0.02
CA CYS A 244 -3.95 -7.28 0.51
C CYS A 244 -5.40 -7.22 1.04
N ASN A 245 -5.61 -6.58 2.20
CA ASN A 245 -6.92 -6.40 2.78
C ASN A 245 -7.72 -5.30 2.07
N THR A 246 -8.97 -5.59 1.73
CA THR A 246 -9.84 -4.68 0.97
C THR A 246 -11.23 -4.51 1.58
N PHE A 247 -11.91 -3.45 1.17
CA PHE A 247 -13.34 -3.21 1.36
C PHE A 247 -14.02 -3.07 -0.02
N PRO A 248 -14.41 -4.18 -0.67
CA PRO A 248 -15.32 -4.12 -1.81
C PRO A 248 -16.66 -3.51 -1.39
N ALA A 249 -17.13 -2.56 -2.18
CA ALA A 249 -18.36 -1.84 -1.94
C ALA A 249 -19.36 -2.10 -3.08
N GLU A 250 -20.54 -2.59 -2.75
CA GLU A 250 -21.59 -2.93 -3.69
C GLU A 250 -22.83 -2.06 -3.52
N ARG A 251 -23.61 -1.96 -4.60
CA ARG A 251 -24.97 -1.44 -4.58
C ARG A 251 -25.80 -2.14 -5.64
N TYR A 252 -26.98 -2.61 -5.26
CA TYR A 252 -27.92 -3.35 -6.14
C TYR A 252 -27.27 -4.57 -6.82
N GLY A 253 -26.42 -5.31 -6.09
CA GLY A 253 -25.74 -6.50 -6.61
C GLY A 253 -24.64 -6.20 -7.63
N VAL A 254 -24.23 -4.94 -7.78
CA VAL A 254 -23.13 -4.52 -8.66
C VAL A 254 -21.99 -3.99 -7.82
N LEU A 255 -20.78 -4.53 -8.02
CA LEU A 255 -19.58 -4.00 -7.39
C LEU A 255 -19.30 -2.59 -7.92
N LYS A 256 -19.25 -1.59 -7.04
CA LYS A 256 -19.07 -0.18 -7.39
C LYS A 256 -17.63 0.27 -7.31
N ARG A 257 -16.92 -0.13 -6.25
CA ARG A 257 -15.50 0.22 -6.02
C ARG A 257 -14.86 -0.75 -5.02
N VAL A 258 -13.54 -0.73 -4.94
CA VAL A 258 -12.76 -1.46 -3.92
C VAL A 258 -11.86 -0.47 -3.21
N HIS A 259 -11.99 -0.40 -1.89
CA HIS A 259 -11.19 0.46 -1.03
C HIS A 259 -10.13 -0.30 -0.25
N ASN A 260 -9.09 0.42 0.18
CA ASN A 260 -8.10 -0.14 1.08
C ASN A 260 -8.72 -0.44 2.46
N ARG A 261 -8.40 -1.61 3.02
CA ARG A 261 -8.65 -1.90 4.44
C ARG A 261 -7.31 -1.96 5.15
N TYR A 262 -7.10 -1.07 6.12
CA TYR A 262 -5.83 -0.98 6.82
C TYR A 262 -5.43 -2.30 7.48
N HIS A 263 -4.20 -2.72 7.26
CA HIS A 263 -3.56 -3.82 7.97
C HIS A 263 -2.07 -3.51 8.10
N GLY A 264 -1.58 -3.38 9.33
CA GLY A 264 -0.22 -2.94 9.61
C GLY A 264 0.83 -3.75 8.86
N GLU A 265 0.73 -5.08 8.94
CA GLU A 265 1.74 -6.02 8.42
C GLU A 265 1.61 -6.37 6.92
N VAL A 266 0.53 -5.93 6.25
CA VAL A 266 0.26 -6.31 4.85
C VAL A 266 0.23 -5.06 3.99
N ASN A 267 -0.94 -4.50 3.70
CA ASN A 267 -1.08 -3.44 2.72
C ASN A 267 -0.95 -2.03 3.32
N GLY A 268 -0.98 -1.89 4.65
CA GLY A 268 -0.97 -0.59 5.32
C GLY A 268 -2.12 0.28 4.79
N TYR A 269 -1.79 1.46 4.28
CA TYR A 269 -2.78 2.41 3.73
C TYR A 269 -3.02 2.28 2.22
N PHE A 270 -2.32 1.39 1.51
CA PHE A 270 -2.24 1.44 0.04
C PHE A 270 -2.50 0.09 -0.64
N LEU A 271 -3.14 0.15 -1.81
CA LEU A 271 -3.36 -0.98 -2.73
C LEU A 271 -2.62 -0.75 -4.05
N CYS A 272 -2.22 -1.79 -4.77
CA CYS A 272 -1.87 -1.60 -6.17
C CYS A 272 -3.12 -1.37 -7.04
N ASP A 273 -2.95 -0.76 -8.20
CA ASP A 273 -4.07 -0.44 -9.10
C ASP A 273 -4.79 -1.71 -9.60
N ARG A 274 -4.06 -2.83 -9.74
CA ARG A 274 -4.66 -4.15 -10.00
C ARG A 274 -5.62 -4.56 -8.88
N GLY A 275 -5.25 -4.37 -7.61
CA GLY A 275 -6.11 -4.69 -6.47
C GLY A 275 -7.33 -3.78 -6.35
N ARG A 276 -7.17 -2.50 -6.71
CA ARG A 276 -8.22 -1.47 -6.63
C ARG A 276 -9.26 -1.59 -7.75
N TYR A 277 -8.79 -1.71 -8.99
CA TYR A 277 -9.65 -1.65 -10.18
C TYR A 277 -9.85 -3.01 -10.87
N GLY A 278 -9.02 -4.00 -10.55
CA GLY A 278 -9.01 -5.30 -11.24
C GLY A 278 -10.22 -6.18 -10.96
N SER A 279 -11.09 -5.85 -10.00
CA SER A 279 -12.26 -6.67 -9.65
C SER A 279 -13.52 -6.39 -10.49
N HIS A 280 -13.51 -5.40 -11.39
CA HIS A 280 -14.71 -5.04 -12.16
C HIS A 280 -15.20 -6.11 -13.15
N PHE A 281 -14.38 -7.12 -13.48
CA PHE A 281 -14.81 -8.25 -14.33
C PHE A 281 -16.03 -9.00 -13.77
N VAL A 282 -16.27 -8.94 -12.45
CA VAL A 282 -17.44 -9.58 -11.82
C VAL A 282 -18.77 -9.01 -12.30
N ASN A 283 -18.75 -7.79 -12.83
CA ASN A 283 -19.92 -7.10 -13.38
C ASN A 283 -20.10 -7.31 -14.89
N HIS A 284 -19.15 -7.96 -15.57
CA HIS A 284 -19.14 -8.06 -17.02
C HIS A 284 -20.34 -8.87 -17.54
N ASP A 285 -20.97 -8.43 -18.63
CA ASP A 285 -22.18 -9.07 -19.18
C ASP A 285 -21.95 -10.51 -19.67
N LYS A 286 -20.71 -10.82 -20.11
CA LYS A 286 -20.29 -12.18 -20.47
C LYS A 286 -20.06 -13.12 -19.28
N ARG A 287 -20.22 -12.66 -18.03
CA ARG A 287 -20.08 -13.54 -16.85
C ARG A 287 -21.20 -14.59 -16.89
N ILE A 288 -20.81 -15.86 -16.83
CA ILE A 288 -21.77 -16.98 -16.77
C ILE A 288 -22.47 -16.94 -15.41
N ARG A 289 -23.81 -16.82 -15.43
CA ARG A 289 -24.65 -16.71 -14.21
C ARG A 289 -25.54 -17.92 -13.94
N GLN A 290 -25.58 -18.87 -14.89
CA GLN A 290 -26.45 -20.03 -14.82
C GLN A 290 -25.63 -21.29 -15.08
N ALA A 291 -25.94 -22.35 -14.34
CA ALA A 291 -25.42 -23.67 -14.63
C ALA A 291 -26.09 -24.19 -15.92
N GLY A 292 -25.30 -24.84 -16.76
CA GLY A 292 -25.81 -25.38 -18.01
C GLY A 292 -25.08 -26.64 -18.46
N VAL A 293 -25.71 -27.32 -19.41
CA VAL A 293 -25.25 -28.57 -19.99
C VAL A 293 -25.07 -28.34 -21.48
N ARG A 294 -24.02 -28.92 -22.04
CA ARG A 294 -23.85 -28.93 -23.49
C ARG A 294 -24.70 -30.05 -24.08
N ALA A 295 -25.64 -29.69 -24.96
CA ALA A 295 -26.44 -30.63 -25.73
C ALA A 295 -25.58 -31.32 -26.81
N ASP A 296 -26.10 -32.40 -27.40
CA ASP A 296 -25.39 -33.21 -28.39
C ASP A 296 -25.07 -32.44 -29.69
N ASP A 297 -25.84 -31.41 -29.99
CA ASP A 297 -25.60 -30.47 -31.11
C ASP A 297 -24.49 -29.44 -30.82
N GLY A 298 -23.94 -29.46 -29.61
CA GLY A 298 -22.87 -28.59 -29.15
C GLY A 298 -23.33 -27.25 -28.57
N VAL A 299 -24.64 -26.98 -28.49
CA VAL A 299 -25.21 -25.77 -27.90
C VAL A 299 -25.22 -25.86 -26.37
N PHE A 300 -24.94 -24.74 -25.70
CA PHE A 300 -25.04 -24.65 -24.24
C PHE A 300 -26.47 -24.30 -23.83
N GLU A 301 -27.13 -25.21 -23.13
CA GLU A 301 -28.46 -25.01 -22.56
C GLU A 301 -28.34 -24.77 -21.05
N ALA A 302 -29.17 -23.89 -20.49
CA ALA A 302 -29.18 -23.58 -19.06
C ALA A 302 -30.46 -24.13 -18.38
N PRO A 303 -30.63 -25.46 -18.23
CA PRO A 303 -31.84 -26.07 -17.66
C PRO A 303 -32.02 -25.82 -16.16
N GLY A 304 -31.10 -25.11 -15.52
CA GLY A 304 -31.09 -24.85 -14.08
C GLY A 304 -30.10 -25.74 -13.32
N ARG A 305 -29.84 -25.36 -12.06
CA ARG A 305 -28.79 -25.96 -11.22
C ARG A 305 -29.00 -27.46 -10.99
N ASP A 306 -30.22 -27.86 -10.63
CA ASP A 306 -30.48 -29.23 -10.17
C ASP A 306 -30.38 -30.24 -11.34
N THR A 307 -30.89 -29.87 -12.52
CA THR A 307 -30.73 -30.66 -13.76
C THR A 307 -29.27 -30.75 -14.19
N ALA A 308 -28.53 -29.63 -14.16
CA ALA A 308 -27.10 -29.63 -14.48
C ALA A 308 -26.29 -30.51 -13.52
N LEU A 309 -26.62 -30.47 -12.22
CA LEU A 309 -25.97 -31.30 -11.22
C LEU A 309 -26.29 -32.79 -11.40
N ALA A 310 -27.56 -33.14 -11.68
CA ALA A 310 -27.94 -34.52 -11.96
C ALA A 310 -27.19 -35.09 -13.18
N ALA A 311 -27.05 -34.29 -14.25
CA ALA A 311 -26.29 -34.67 -15.43
C ALA A 311 -24.79 -34.87 -15.14
N VAL A 312 -24.20 -34.08 -14.23
CA VAL A 312 -22.83 -34.29 -13.76
C VAL A 312 -22.74 -35.60 -12.99
N VAL A 313 -23.63 -35.84 -12.02
CA VAL A 313 -23.66 -37.06 -11.20
C VAL A 313 -23.75 -38.31 -12.07
N GLU A 314 -24.63 -38.32 -13.06
CA GLU A 314 -24.80 -39.45 -13.99
C GLU A 314 -23.50 -39.76 -14.76
N ARG A 315 -22.76 -38.73 -15.19
CA ARG A 315 -21.52 -38.89 -15.95
C ARG A 315 -20.33 -39.32 -15.09
N VAL A 316 -20.27 -38.89 -13.83
CA VAL A 316 -19.16 -39.20 -12.92
C VAL A 316 -19.37 -40.51 -12.17
N HIS A 317 -20.60 -40.98 -12.04
CA HIS A 317 -20.90 -42.18 -11.28
C HIS A 317 -20.28 -43.44 -11.92
N GLY A 318 -19.28 -44.02 -11.25
CA GLY A 318 -18.57 -45.21 -11.71
C GLY A 318 -17.55 -44.94 -12.84
N ALA A 319 -17.26 -43.67 -13.14
CA ALA A 319 -16.21 -43.27 -14.06
C ALA A 319 -14.90 -42.97 -13.31
N ASP A 320 -13.77 -43.02 -14.02
CA ASP A 320 -12.50 -42.49 -13.53
C ASP A 320 -12.52 -40.97 -13.67
N VAL A 321 -12.48 -40.26 -12.53
CA VAL A 321 -12.66 -38.81 -12.48
C VAL A 321 -11.41 -38.16 -11.91
N ILE A 322 -10.93 -37.13 -12.59
CA ILE A 322 -9.87 -36.25 -12.10
C ILE A 322 -10.44 -34.91 -11.65
N GLY A 323 -9.86 -34.34 -10.61
CA GLY A 323 -10.20 -33.02 -10.10
C GLY A 323 -9.05 -32.05 -10.30
N ILE A 324 -9.23 -31.08 -11.20
CA ILE A 324 -8.26 -30.02 -11.44
C ILE A 324 -8.62 -28.84 -10.53
N GLY A 325 -7.82 -28.64 -9.49
CA GLY A 325 -7.92 -27.50 -8.58
C GLY A 325 -7.57 -26.17 -9.26
N SER A 326 -7.65 -25.09 -8.51
CA SER A 326 -7.21 -23.79 -9.00
C SER A 326 -6.51 -22.98 -7.91
N PRO A 327 -5.35 -22.37 -8.20
CA PRO A 327 -4.68 -21.45 -7.28
C PRO A 327 -5.43 -20.10 -7.14
N ARG A 328 -6.51 -19.90 -7.89
CA ARG A 328 -7.46 -18.77 -7.76
C ARG A 328 -8.64 -19.09 -6.84
N ALA A 329 -8.97 -20.38 -6.70
CA ALA A 329 -10.11 -20.83 -5.92
C ALA A 329 -9.79 -20.80 -4.42
N PRO A 330 -10.78 -20.57 -3.54
CA PRO A 330 -10.57 -20.61 -2.11
C PRO A 330 -10.18 -22.03 -1.66
N MET A 331 -9.41 -22.11 -0.57
CA MET A 331 -8.91 -23.38 -0.02
C MET A 331 -10.04 -24.41 0.22
N GLY A 332 -11.19 -23.96 0.74
CA GLY A 332 -12.34 -24.85 0.98
C GLY A 332 -12.91 -25.49 -0.29
N ALA A 333 -12.87 -24.80 -1.43
CA ALA A 333 -13.34 -25.36 -2.70
C ALA A 333 -12.37 -26.40 -3.26
N ASN A 334 -11.05 -26.11 -3.21
CA ASN A 334 -10.03 -27.08 -3.61
C ASN A 334 -10.05 -28.32 -2.70
N PHE A 335 -10.23 -28.12 -1.38
CA PHE A 335 -10.37 -29.21 -0.42
C PHE A 335 -11.58 -30.10 -0.74
N ALA A 336 -12.76 -29.50 -0.95
CA ALA A 336 -13.96 -30.25 -1.31
C ALA A 336 -13.81 -31.03 -2.63
N LEU A 337 -13.13 -30.45 -3.63
CA LEU A 337 -12.84 -31.13 -4.89
C LEU A 337 -11.90 -32.31 -4.68
N ARG A 338 -10.83 -32.14 -3.89
CA ARG A 338 -9.89 -33.20 -3.55
C ARG A 338 -10.56 -34.36 -2.82
N GLU A 339 -11.42 -34.08 -1.85
CA GLU A 339 -12.18 -35.12 -1.14
C GLU A 339 -13.15 -35.86 -2.06
N LEU A 340 -13.69 -35.19 -3.09
CA LEU A 340 -14.61 -35.79 -4.05
C LEU A 340 -13.93 -36.80 -4.98
N VAL A 341 -12.73 -36.47 -5.50
CA VAL A 341 -12.02 -37.31 -6.49
C VAL A 341 -10.96 -38.22 -5.87
N GLY A 342 -10.60 -37.98 -4.62
CA GLY A 342 -9.48 -38.63 -3.94
C GLY A 342 -8.14 -37.93 -4.21
N ALA A 343 -7.19 -38.06 -3.27
CA ALA A 343 -5.90 -37.38 -3.36
C ALA A 343 -5.07 -37.78 -4.59
N ASP A 344 -5.17 -39.04 -5.03
CA ASP A 344 -4.43 -39.58 -6.18
C ASP A 344 -4.98 -39.12 -7.53
N ASN A 345 -6.18 -38.54 -7.57
CA ASN A 345 -6.82 -38.02 -8.79
C ASN A 345 -7.00 -36.50 -8.76
N PHE A 346 -6.40 -35.82 -7.78
CA PHE A 346 -6.46 -34.38 -7.63
C PHE A 346 -5.13 -33.76 -8.04
N CYS A 347 -5.17 -32.76 -8.91
CA CYS A 347 -4.03 -31.91 -9.19
C CYS A 347 -4.32 -30.46 -8.83
N THR A 348 -3.27 -29.70 -8.56
CA THR A 348 -3.39 -28.31 -8.08
C THR A 348 -3.86 -27.32 -9.16
N GLY A 349 -3.84 -27.73 -10.43
CA GLY A 349 -4.07 -26.87 -11.59
C GLY A 349 -2.87 -26.01 -11.99
N MET A 350 -1.73 -26.14 -11.29
CA MET A 350 -0.46 -25.53 -11.68
C MET A 350 0.27 -26.43 -12.68
N ALA A 351 1.07 -25.84 -13.58
CA ALA A 351 1.96 -26.60 -14.45
C ALA A 351 3.07 -27.28 -13.65
N ASP A 352 3.68 -28.35 -14.18
CA ASP A 352 4.66 -29.17 -13.45
C ASP A 352 5.87 -28.36 -12.95
N ASP A 353 6.36 -27.42 -13.76
CA ASP A 353 7.45 -26.50 -13.45
C ASP A 353 7.10 -25.52 -12.31
N GLU A 354 5.88 -24.98 -12.35
CA GLU A 354 5.34 -24.11 -11.30
C GLU A 354 5.08 -24.89 -10.00
N ALA A 355 4.54 -26.11 -10.09
CA ALA A 355 4.32 -26.98 -8.94
C ALA A 355 5.65 -27.39 -8.27
N ALA A 356 6.67 -27.72 -9.07
CA ALA A 356 8.01 -28.02 -8.57
C ALA A 356 8.64 -26.79 -7.87
N THR A 357 8.46 -25.60 -8.44
CA THR A 357 8.94 -24.34 -7.84
C THR A 357 8.22 -24.04 -6.53
N MET A 358 6.89 -24.21 -6.49
CA MET A 358 6.10 -24.07 -5.26
C MET A 358 6.50 -25.08 -4.19
N ALA A 359 6.83 -26.32 -4.57
CA ALA A 359 7.34 -27.32 -3.64
C ALA A 359 8.69 -26.88 -3.03
N ALA A 360 9.62 -26.38 -3.84
CA ALA A 360 10.89 -25.83 -3.36
C ALA A 360 10.69 -24.64 -2.39
N MET A 361 9.71 -23.76 -2.67
CA MET A 361 9.39 -22.64 -1.78
C MET A 361 8.82 -23.12 -0.43
N LEU A 362 7.92 -24.10 -0.44
CA LEU A 362 7.38 -24.69 0.78
C LEU A 362 8.47 -25.41 1.59
N ASP A 363 9.37 -26.13 0.92
CA ASP A 363 10.46 -26.85 1.59
C ASP A 363 11.48 -25.87 2.20
N ALA A 364 11.78 -24.76 1.53
CA ALA A 364 12.58 -23.68 2.10
C ALA A 364 11.95 -23.14 3.39
N TYR A 365 10.65 -22.77 3.36
CA TYR A 365 9.95 -22.26 4.55
C TYR A 365 9.83 -23.29 5.68
N ARG A 366 9.72 -24.59 5.37
CA ARG A 366 9.74 -25.66 6.37
C ARG A 366 11.14 -25.86 6.98
N GLY A 367 12.19 -25.70 6.18
CA GLY A 367 13.57 -25.83 6.62
C GLY A 367 13.99 -24.76 7.65
N GLY A 368 13.42 -23.55 7.53
CA GLY A 368 13.69 -22.45 8.45
C GLY A 368 15.13 -21.93 8.35
N GLY A 369 15.64 -21.30 9.42
CA GLY A 369 17.00 -20.72 9.45
C GLY A 369 17.10 -19.26 8.99
N PHE A 370 15.96 -18.64 8.71
CA PHE A 370 15.77 -17.22 8.39
C PHE A 370 14.38 -16.79 8.87
N ARG A 371 14.12 -15.48 8.87
CA ARG A 371 12.81 -14.91 9.21
C ARG A 371 11.95 -14.79 7.95
N ILE A 372 10.67 -15.15 8.06
CA ILE A 372 9.67 -14.88 7.01
C ILE A 372 9.11 -13.48 7.30
N PRO A 373 9.36 -12.48 6.44
CA PRO A 373 9.03 -11.09 6.75
C PRO A 373 7.56 -10.77 6.42
N SER A 374 6.97 -9.88 7.23
CA SER A 374 5.80 -9.10 6.83
C SER A 374 6.18 -8.01 5.82
N LEU A 375 5.21 -7.34 5.20
CA LEU A 375 5.53 -6.20 4.32
C LEU A 375 6.14 -5.02 5.10
N THR A 376 5.77 -4.85 6.37
CA THR A 376 6.41 -3.85 7.26
C THR A 376 7.86 -4.22 7.55
N ASP A 377 8.18 -5.50 7.70
CA ASP A 377 9.57 -5.93 7.88
C ASP A 377 10.40 -5.64 6.64
N ILE A 378 9.83 -5.85 5.45
CA ILE A 378 10.46 -5.51 4.17
C ILE A 378 10.73 -4.00 4.08
N GLU A 379 9.79 -3.15 4.49
CA GLU A 379 9.98 -1.68 4.51
C GLU A 379 11.18 -1.25 5.39
N ASN A 380 11.57 -2.08 6.37
CA ASN A 380 12.66 -1.83 7.30
C ASN A 380 13.99 -2.54 6.93
N ALA A 381 14.06 -3.24 5.81
CA ALA A 381 15.29 -3.87 5.35
C ALA A 381 16.36 -2.83 4.99
N ASP A 382 17.62 -3.11 5.31
CA ASP A 382 18.76 -2.21 5.09
C ASP A 382 19.69 -2.65 3.95
N ALA A 383 19.54 -3.88 3.45
CA ALA A 383 20.02 -4.31 2.14
C ALA A 383 19.08 -5.35 1.53
N VAL A 384 18.84 -5.28 0.21
CA VAL A 384 17.89 -6.15 -0.47
C VAL A 384 18.54 -6.80 -1.71
N LEU A 385 18.33 -8.11 -1.88
CA LEU A 385 18.61 -8.85 -3.11
C LEU A 385 17.32 -9.45 -3.65
N ILE A 386 16.95 -9.10 -4.89
CA ILE A 386 15.85 -9.74 -5.63
C ILE A 386 16.47 -10.70 -6.65
N LEU A 387 16.08 -11.97 -6.63
CA LEU A 387 16.64 -13.03 -7.45
C LEU A 387 15.55 -13.74 -8.26
N GLY A 388 15.57 -13.52 -9.56
CA GLY A 388 14.73 -14.16 -10.58
C GLY A 388 13.28 -13.70 -10.62
N GLU A 389 12.96 -12.54 -10.05
CA GLU A 389 11.57 -12.14 -9.78
C GLU A 389 11.33 -10.65 -10.09
N ASP A 390 10.28 -10.33 -10.83
CA ASP A 390 9.74 -8.99 -11.00
C ASP A 390 8.54 -8.77 -10.07
N ILE A 391 8.88 -8.38 -8.84
CA ILE A 391 7.89 -8.10 -7.80
C ILE A 391 6.94 -6.94 -8.15
N SER A 392 7.24 -6.10 -9.14
CA SER A 392 6.27 -5.09 -9.61
C SER A 392 5.04 -5.74 -10.26
N ASN A 393 5.21 -6.92 -10.87
CA ASN A 393 4.14 -7.68 -11.51
C ASN A 393 3.55 -8.76 -10.60
N THR A 394 4.40 -9.53 -9.92
CA THR A 394 3.95 -10.68 -9.12
C THR A 394 3.46 -10.28 -7.73
N ALA A 395 4.08 -9.29 -7.09
CA ALA A 395 3.78 -8.88 -5.73
C ALA A 395 3.85 -7.36 -5.56
N ALA A 396 3.08 -6.61 -6.35
CA ALA A 396 3.19 -5.13 -6.42
C ALA A 396 3.34 -4.44 -5.05
N ARG A 397 2.53 -4.78 -4.03
CA ARG A 397 2.68 -4.16 -2.70
C ARG A 397 4.04 -4.44 -2.05
N MET A 398 4.66 -5.59 -2.30
CA MET A 398 6.05 -5.85 -1.93
C MET A 398 7.03 -4.93 -2.65
N ALA A 399 6.82 -4.64 -3.95
CA ALA A 399 7.64 -3.66 -4.67
C ALA A 399 7.58 -2.26 -4.04
N LEU A 400 6.38 -1.84 -3.61
CA LEU A 400 6.22 -0.57 -2.88
C LEU A 400 6.90 -0.60 -1.49
N ALA A 401 6.93 -1.76 -0.83
CA ALA A 401 7.65 -1.94 0.43
C ALA A 401 9.18 -1.86 0.23
N VAL A 402 9.71 -2.54 -0.79
CA VAL A 402 11.12 -2.46 -1.19
C VAL A 402 11.52 -1.02 -1.56
N ARG A 403 10.61 -0.25 -2.17
CA ARG A 403 10.83 1.18 -2.41
C ARG A 403 11.03 1.96 -1.11
N GLN A 404 10.28 1.67 -0.06
CA GLN A 404 10.52 2.31 1.25
C GLN A 404 11.85 1.85 1.86
N ALA A 405 12.19 0.56 1.74
CA ALA A 405 13.46 0.01 2.21
C ALA A 405 14.67 0.71 1.56
N ALA A 406 14.59 0.98 0.25
CA ALA A 406 15.60 1.73 -0.48
C ALA A 406 15.77 3.17 0.04
N HIS A 407 14.74 3.75 0.66
CA HIS A 407 14.79 5.05 1.33
C HIS A 407 15.13 4.95 2.83
N GLY A 408 15.27 3.73 3.39
CA GLY A 408 15.53 3.47 4.81
C GLY A 408 16.74 4.21 5.37
N VAL A 409 17.84 4.29 4.60
CA VAL A 409 19.05 5.03 4.99
C VAL A 409 18.77 6.51 5.30
N ALA A 410 17.73 7.10 4.71
CA ALA A 410 17.36 8.49 4.98
C ALA A 410 16.91 8.68 6.43
N PHE A 411 16.19 7.72 6.99
CA PHE A 411 15.74 7.76 8.39
C PHE A 411 16.91 7.57 9.35
N GLU A 412 17.84 6.66 9.05
CA GLU A 412 19.04 6.49 9.88
C GLU A 412 19.93 7.74 9.89
N MET A 413 20.12 8.37 8.72
CA MET A 413 20.83 9.64 8.61
C MET A 413 20.10 10.77 9.37
N ALA A 414 18.78 10.85 9.25
CA ALA A 414 17.97 11.84 9.97
C ALA A 414 18.08 11.67 11.48
N LYS A 415 18.00 10.43 11.98
CA LYS A 415 18.18 10.10 13.39
C LYS A 415 19.57 10.47 13.91
N ALA A 416 20.62 10.22 13.12
CA ALA A 416 21.98 10.64 13.46
C ALA A 416 22.14 12.18 13.53
N ALA A 417 21.28 12.91 12.83
CA ALA A 417 21.23 14.37 12.80
C ALA A 417 20.17 14.98 13.77
N ASP A 418 19.54 14.16 14.63
CA ASP A 418 18.45 14.57 15.54
C ASP A 418 17.24 15.20 14.82
N ILE A 419 16.95 14.73 13.61
CA ILE A 419 15.77 15.11 12.83
C ILE A 419 14.70 14.03 13.05
N PRO A 420 13.53 14.38 13.61
CA PRO A 420 12.45 13.40 13.80
C PRO A 420 11.92 12.85 12.47
N ASP A 421 11.71 11.53 12.39
CA ASP A 421 11.29 10.82 11.16
C ASP A 421 9.98 11.36 10.54
N TRP A 422 9.09 11.92 11.35
CA TRP A 422 7.83 12.51 10.88
C TRP A 422 8.01 13.86 10.18
N GLN A 423 9.19 14.48 10.26
CA GLN A 423 9.58 15.68 9.50
C GLN A 423 10.09 15.31 8.11
N ASP A 424 9.17 14.86 7.26
CA ASP A 424 9.44 14.38 5.89
C ASP A 424 10.39 15.27 5.08
N ALA A 425 10.16 16.59 5.08
CA ALA A 425 11.05 17.53 4.37
C ALA A 425 12.47 17.60 4.95
N GLY A 426 12.62 17.45 6.28
CA GLY A 426 13.91 17.44 6.96
C GLY A 426 14.69 16.17 6.67
N VAL A 427 14.04 15.01 6.79
CA VAL A 427 14.60 13.69 6.50
C VAL A 427 15.15 13.65 5.07
N ARG A 428 14.31 14.02 4.09
CA ARG A 428 14.69 14.01 2.66
C ARG A 428 15.78 15.02 2.34
N GLY A 429 15.67 16.24 2.89
CA GLY A 429 16.66 17.29 2.66
C GLY A 429 18.05 16.91 3.16
N HIS A 430 18.12 16.14 4.24
CA HIS A 430 19.38 15.64 4.80
C HIS A 430 19.96 14.46 4.01
N ALA A 431 19.12 13.48 3.65
CA ALA A 431 19.55 12.26 2.95
C ALA A 431 19.88 12.48 1.46
N GLN A 432 19.27 13.48 0.82
CA GLN A 432 19.42 13.80 -0.60
C GLN A 432 19.17 12.59 -1.52
N HIS A 433 20.23 11.99 -2.06
CA HIS A 433 20.18 10.87 -3.00
C HIS A 433 20.68 9.56 -2.40
N ALA A 434 20.96 9.52 -1.09
CA ALA A 434 21.35 8.30 -0.41
C ALA A 434 20.23 7.26 -0.51
N LYS A 435 20.60 6.04 -0.89
CA LYS A 435 19.71 4.87 -0.97
C LYS A 435 20.34 3.68 -0.26
N SER A 436 19.52 2.88 0.41
CA SER A 436 19.94 1.58 0.92
C SER A 436 20.31 0.65 -0.26
N PRO A 437 21.32 -0.22 -0.13
CA PRO A 437 21.72 -1.13 -1.21
C PRO A 437 20.57 -2.05 -1.66
N LEU A 438 20.24 -1.98 -2.94
CA LEU A 438 19.28 -2.86 -3.61
C LEU A 438 19.96 -3.49 -4.83
N PHE A 439 19.94 -4.81 -4.91
CA PHE A 439 20.47 -5.58 -6.03
C PHE A 439 19.32 -6.34 -6.69
N ILE A 440 19.21 -6.23 -8.01
CA ILE A 440 18.16 -6.91 -8.77
C ILE A 440 18.80 -7.79 -9.82
N ALA A 441 18.57 -9.09 -9.71
CA ALA A 441 18.91 -10.08 -10.70
C ALA A 441 17.59 -10.66 -11.22
N SER A 442 17.16 -10.31 -12.43
CA SER A 442 15.82 -10.68 -12.97
C SER A 442 15.91 -11.11 -14.43
N VAL A 443 14.89 -11.77 -14.98
CA VAL A 443 14.94 -12.22 -16.39
C VAL A 443 14.95 -11.04 -17.37
N ALA A 444 14.24 -9.97 -17.03
CA ALA A 444 14.14 -8.74 -17.80
C ALA A 444 14.15 -7.50 -16.89
N SER A 445 14.24 -6.31 -17.50
CA SER A 445 14.16 -5.04 -16.77
C SER A 445 12.85 -4.90 -16.01
N THR A 446 12.93 -4.42 -14.77
CA THR A 446 11.76 -4.23 -13.89
C THR A 446 11.44 -2.75 -13.68
N ARG A 447 10.26 -2.48 -13.11
CA ARG A 447 9.80 -1.11 -12.79
C ARG A 447 10.49 -0.47 -11.59
N ILE A 448 11.34 -1.21 -10.90
CA ILE A 448 12.09 -0.73 -9.73
C ILE A 448 13.61 -0.77 -9.96
N ASP A 449 14.06 -1.02 -11.20
CA ASP A 449 15.48 -1.00 -11.57
C ASP A 449 16.13 0.38 -11.32
N ASP A 450 15.35 1.46 -11.37
CA ASP A 450 15.79 2.83 -11.07
C ASP A 450 16.24 3.02 -9.60
N LEU A 451 15.84 2.10 -8.73
CA LEU A 451 16.23 2.08 -7.32
C LEU A 451 17.51 1.27 -7.06
N ALA A 452 17.86 0.35 -7.96
CA ALA A 452 18.91 -0.62 -7.72
C ALA A 452 20.31 0.03 -7.79
N ALA A 453 21.19 -0.38 -6.88
CA ALA A 453 22.61 -0.07 -6.94
C ALA A 453 23.30 -0.80 -8.10
N ALA A 454 22.83 -2.01 -8.41
CA ALA A 454 23.22 -2.76 -9.60
C ALA A 454 22.08 -3.66 -10.06
N THR A 455 21.95 -3.81 -11.37
CA THR A 455 21.01 -4.76 -11.99
C THR A 455 21.75 -5.79 -12.84
N ARG A 456 21.17 -6.98 -12.94
CA ARG A 456 21.59 -8.05 -13.83
C ARG A 456 20.36 -8.65 -14.49
N HIS A 457 20.40 -8.76 -15.81
CA HIS A 457 19.37 -9.46 -16.56
C HIS A 457 19.94 -10.64 -17.34
N GLY A 458 19.22 -11.76 -17.35
CA GLY A 458 19.69 -12.99 -17.98
C GLY A 458 18.76 -14.18 -17.81
N ASP A 459 19.22 -15.33 -18.28
CA ASP A 459 18.51 -16.60 -18.15
C ASP A 459 18.38 -17.05 -16.68
N ALA A 460 17.25 -17.66 -16.33
CA ALA A 460 16.93 -18.09 -14.97
C ALA A 460 18.02 -18.98 -14.33
N LEU A 461 18.63 -19.88 -15.10
CA LEU A 461 19.68 -20.77 -14.59
C LEU A 461 20.98 -20.02 -14.32
N ASP A 462 21.32 -19.04 -15.15
CA ASP A 462 22.50 -18.20 -14.92
C ASP A 462 22.31 -17.29 -13.71
N LEU A 463 21.11 -16.75 -13.51
CA LEU A 463 20.76 -16.00 -12.30
C LEU A 463 20.84 -16.90 -11.05
N ALA A 464 20.37 -18.15 -11.12
CA ALA A 464 20.50 -19.12 -10.02
C ALA A 464 21.97 -19.40 -9.68
N ARG A 465 22.84 -19.60 -10.69
CA ARG A 465 24.29 -19.74 -10.50
C ARG A 465 24.91 -18.53 -9.83
N MET A 466 24.44 -17.32 -10.15
CA MET A 466 24.89 -16.10 -9.47
C MET A 466 24.42 -16.07 -8.01
N GLY A 467 23.18 -16.45 -7.74
CA GLY A 467 22.67 -16.57 -6.37
C GLY A 467 23.46 -17.56 -5.51
N PHE A 468 23.83 -18.72 -6.08
CA PHE A 468 24.77 -19.65 -5.42
C PHE A 468 26.15 -19.00 -5.18
N GLY A 469 26.63 -18.20 -6.14
CA GLY A 469 27.86 -17.42 -5.98
C GLY A 469 27.78 -16.41 -4.83
N VAL A 470 26.65 -15.73 -4.65
CA VAL A 470 26.41 -14.81 -3.53
C VAL A 470 26.46 -15.57 -2.20
N ALA A 471 25.75 -16.70 -2.11
CA ALA A 471 25.76 -17.52 -0.90
C ALA A 471 27.18 -18.00 -0.55
N HIS A 472 27.92 -18.49 -1.55
CA HIS A 472 29.31 -18.93 -1.39
C HIS A 472 30.28 -17.80 -0.97
N ALA A 473 30.07 -16.59 -1.51
CA ALA A 473 30.89 -15.42 -1.14
C ALA A 473 30.62 -14.97 0.31
N ILE A 474 29.41 -15.18 0.83
CA ILE A 474 29.05 -14.91 2.23
C ILE A 474 29.58 -16.03 3.14
N ASP A 475 29.42 -17.29 2.71
CA ASP A 475 29.88 -18.47 3.43
C ASP A 475 30.31 -19.58 2.47
N SER A 476 31.60 -19.93 2.52
CA SER A 476 32.24 -20.90 1.62
C SER A 476 31.71 -22.33 1.74
N ASP A 477 30.93 -22.63 2.78
CA ASP A 477 30.28 -23.93 2.98
C ASP A 477 29.14 -24.19 1.97
N TYR A 478 28.63 -23.16 1.30
CA TYR A 478 27.59 -23.28 0.27
C TYR A 478 28.17 -23.56 -1.12
N PRO A 479 27.40 -24.17 -2.04
CA PRO A 479 27.88 -24.54 -3.37
C PRO A 479 28.47 -23.35 -4.15
N PRO A 480 29.61 -23.52 -4.84
CA PRO A 480 30.19 -22.46 -5.64
C PRO A 480 29.28 -22.12 -6.82
N GLY A 481 29.26 -20.84 -7.17
CA GLY A 481 28.52 -20.32 -8.31
C GLY A 481 29.38 -19.42 -9.19
N THR A 482 28.72 -18.61 -10.03
CA THR A 482 29.42 -17.58 -10.81
C THR A 482 29.88 -16.48 -9.85
N LEU A 483 31.17 -16.16 -9.85
CA LEU A 483 31.72 -15.02 -9.11
C LEU A 483 32.03 -13.90 -10.10
N ASP A 484 31.35 -12.78 -9.95
CA ASP A 484 31.59 -11.56 -10.71
C ASP A 484 31.46 -10.32 -9.81
N ALA A 485 31.57 -9.13 -10.42
CA ALA A 485 31.48 -7.87 -9.69
C ALA A 485 30.11 -7.65 -9.04
N PHE A 486 29.01 -8.10 -9.66
CA PHE A 486 27.67 -7.99 -9.09
C PHE A 486 27.56 -8.88 -7.85
N VAL A 487 28.00 -10.13 -7.95
CA VAL A 487 27.96 -11.11 -6.86
C VAL A 487 28.80 -10.65 -5.67
N THR A 488 30.00 -10.13 -5.93
CA THR A 488 30.89 -9.62 -4.87
C THR A 488 30.24 -8.43 -4.15
N ALA A 489 29.74 -7.44 -4.91
CA ALA A 489 29.09 -6.26 -4.33
C ALA A 489 27.82 -6.61 -3.55
N ALA A 490 26.99 -7.52 -4.05
CA ALA A 490 25.78 -7.98 -3.37
C ALA A 490 26.13 -8.70 -2.06
N ALA A 491 27.10 -9.62 -2.09
CA ALA A 491 27.53 -10.37 -0.91
C ALA A 491 28.10 -9.44 0.19
N GLU A 492 28.93 -8.47 -0.19
CA GLU A 492 29.50 -7.48 0.75
C GLU A 492 28.39 -6.62 1.39
N ALA A 493 27.47 -6.09 0.59
CA ALA A 493 26.38 -5.25 1.08
C ALA A 493 25.41 -6.01 2.00
N LEU A 494 25.01 -7.23 1.62
CA LEU A 494 24.16 -8.09 2.45
C LEU A 494 24.87 -8.50 3.76
N SER A 495 26.18 -8.74 3.71
CA SER A 495 26.97 -9.08 4.91
C SER A 495 27.18 -7.88 5.84
N ALA A 496 27.18 -6.66 5.30
CA ALA A 496 27.27 -5.43 6.09
C ALA A 496 25.95 -5.08 6.79
N ALA A 497 24.81 -5.38 6.15
CA ALA A 497 23.47 -5.15 6.67
C ALA A 497 23.18 -5.87 8.00
N GLU A 498 22.34 -5.28 8.85
CA GLU A 498 21.81 -5.89 10.07
C GLU A 498 20.55 -6.71 9.77
N ARG A 499 19.71 -6.23 8.84
CA ARG A 499 18.41 -6.81 8.44
C ARG A 499 18.38 -7.09 6.93
N PRO A 500 19.28 -7.96 6.41
CA PRO A 500 19.34 -8.24 4.98
C PRO A 500 18.10 -9.03 4.52
N LEU A 501 17.57 -8.65 3.37
CA LEU A 501 16.41 -9.27 2.74
C LEU A 501 16.79 -9.94 1.43
N VAL A 502 16.37 -11.19 1.26
CA VAL A 502 16.41 -11.90 -0.01
C VAL A 502 14.99 -12.14 -0.49
N ILE A 503 14.71 -11.81 -1.75
CA ILE A 503 13.42 -12.00 -2.40
C ILE A 503 13.61 -12.90 -3.62
N ALA A 504 12.75 -13.90 -3.77
CA ALA A 504 12.64 -14.72 -4.97
C ALA A 504 11.18 -15.15 -5.14
N GLY A 505 10.88 -15.94 -6.16
CA GLY A 505 9.53 -16.49 -6.29
C GLY A 505 9.33 -17.39 -7.50
N SER A 506 8.07 -17.57 -7.88
CA SER A 506 7.65 -18.56 -8.85
C SER A 506 7.54 -18.04 -10.28
N GLU A 507 7.84 -16.76 -10.56
CA GLU A 507 7.66 -16.18 -11.91
C GLU A 507 8.47 -16.91 -12.98
N ALA A 508 9.76 -17.14 -12.70
CA ALA A 508 10.67 -17.81 -13.63
C ALA A 508 10.48 -19.33 -13.69
N ARG A 509 9.63 -19.90 -12.80
CA ARG A 509 9.34 -21.34 -12.70
C ARG A 509 10.60 -22.23 -12.64
N GLU A 510 11.64 -21.73 -11.98
CA GLU A 510 12.93 -22.40 -11.87
C GLU A 510 13.25 -22.63 -10.38
N PRO A 511 13.12 -23.88 -9.87
CA PRO A 511 13.40 -24.22 -8.48
C PRO A 511 14.82 -23.85 -8.02
N ALA A 512 15.80 -23.85 -8.93
CA ALA A 512 17.18 -23.48 -8.59
C ALA A 512 17.31 -22.03 -8.10
N LEU A 513 16.46 -21.11 -8.56
CA LEU A 513 16.44 -19.72 -8.08
C LEU A 513 15.98 -19.65 -6.61
N VAL A 514 14.93 -20.40 -6.28
CA VAL A 514 14.42 -20.50 -4.91
C VAL A 514 15.50 -21.09 -4.00
N GLN A 515 16.13 -22.18 -4.41
CA GLN A 515 17.21 -22.81 -3.65
C GLN A 515 18.41 -21.86 -3.47
N ALA A 516 18.78 -21.10 -4.50
CA ALA A 516 19.86 -20.13 -4.42
C ALA A 516 19.52 -18.99 -3.43
N ALA A 517 18.30 -18.44 -3.51
CA ALA A 517 17.83 -17.42 -2.57
C ALA A 517 17.79 -17.93 -1.12
N THR A 518 17.30 -19.16 -0.92
CA THR A 518 17.32 -19.82 0.39
C THR A 518 18.74 -19.98 0.93
N ASN A 519 19.70 -20.40 0.09
CA ASN A 519 21.09 -20.53 0.50
C ASN A 519 21.70 -19.18 0.92
N VAL A 520 21.39 -18.09 0.21
CA VAL A 520 21.84 -16.74 0.59
C VAL A 520 21.29 -16.36 1.96
N ALA A 521 19.98 -16.55 2.18
CA ALA A 521 19.35 -16.23 3.47
C ALA A 521 19.92 -17.07 4.63
N LEU A 522 20.15 -18.36 4.41
CA LEU A 522 20.77 -19.26 5.39
C LEU A 522 22.24 -18.89 5.68
N ALA A 523 23.02 -18.54 4.66
CA ALA A 523 24.40 -18.10 4.83
C ALA A 523 24.47 -16.82 5.71
N LEU A 524 23.57 -15.87 5.48
CA LEU A 524 23.46 -14.65 6.30
C LEU A 524 23.03 -14.97 7.74
N GLY A 525 22.05 -15.85 7.91
CA GLY A 525 21.60 -16.31 9.22
C GLY A 525 22.72 -17.00 10.01
N ALA A 526 23.54 -17.82 9.35
CA ALA A 526 24.71 -18.47 9.96
C ALA A 526 25.79 -17.47 10.42
N LYS A 527 25.88 -16.29 9.79
CA LYS A 527 26.74 -15.18 10.25
C LYS A 527 26.10 -14.31 11.34
N GLY A 528 24.93 -14.71 11.86
CA GLY A 528 24.25 -14.02 12.96
C GLY A 528 23.45 -12.78 12.57
N LYS A 529 23.09 -12.63 11.29
CA LYS A 529 22.22 -11.54 10.80
C LYS A 529 20.74 -11.86 11.02
N ASP A 530 19.87 -10.85 11.13
CA ASP A 530 18.41 -11.02 11.05
C ASP A 530 17.99 -11.19 9.59
N ALA A 531 18.44 -12.29 8.98
CA ALA A 531 18.22 -12.57 7.57
C ALA A 531 16.75 -12.88 7.28
N MET A 532 16.19 -12.18 6.30
CA MET A 532 14.82 -12.35 5.86
C MET A 532 14.76 -13.02 4.48
N LEU A 533 13.82 -13.95 4.29
CA LEU A 533 13.52 -14.54 2.99
C LEU A 533 12.04 -14.35 2.65
N ALA A 534 11.77 -13.64 1.56
CA ALA A 534 10.42 -13.47 1.01
C ALA A 534 10.29 -14.23 -0.31
N LEU A 535 9.36 -15.18 -0.38
CA LEU A 535 9.07 -15.96 -1.57
C LEU A 535 7.69 -15.59 -2.13
N THR A 536 7.63 -15.11 -3.37
CA THR A 536 6.38 -14.69 -4.02
C THR A 536 5.82 -15.78 -4.93
N ALA A 537 4.51 -15.99 -4.87
CA ALA A 537 3.81 -16.91 -5.76
C ALA A 537 2.95 -16.16 -6.79
N SER A 538 2.72 -16.78 -7.93
CA SER A 538 1.96 -16.25 -9.07
C SER A 538 0.54 -15.79 -8.69
N GLU A 539 -0.20 -16.64 -7.98
CA GLU A 539 -1.64 -16.49 -7.75
C GLU A 539 -2.02 -16.42 -6.27
N SER A 540 -3.18 -15.82 -5.98
CA SER A 540 -3.63 -15.48 -4.62
C SER A 540 -3.73 -16.65 -3.63
N ASN A 541 -3.97 -17.87 -4.10
CA ASN A 541 -4.07 -19.07 -3.26
C ASN A 541 -3.09 -20.19 -3.70
N SER A 542 -1.98 -19.83 -4.37
CA SER A 542 -0.95 -20.80 -4.81
C SER A 542 -0.39 -21.59 -3.62
N TYR A 543 -0.03 -20.91 -2.53
CA TYR A 543 0.41 -21.57 -1.31
C TYR A 543 -0.66 -22.49 -0.73
N GLY A 544 -1.91 -22.04 -0.68
CA GLY A 544 -2.99 -22.84 -0.11
C GLY A 544 -3.28 -24.11 -0.91
N VAL A 545 -3.25 -24.05 -2.25
CA VAL A 545 -3.43 -25.25 -3.08
C VAL A 545 -2.20 -26.15 -3.08
N ALA A 546 -0.98 -25.59 -3.06
CA ALA A 546 0.25 -26.38 -2.94
C ALA A 546 0.32 -27.16 -1.62
N LEU A 547 -0.15 -26.57 -0.52
CA LEU A 547 -0.24 -27.23 0.79
C LEU A 547 -1.23 -28.41 0.82
N LEU A 548 -2.26 -28.40 -0.03
CA LEU A 548 -3.17 -29.55 -0.15
C LEU A 548 -2.48 -30.76 -0.81
N GLY A 549 -1.44 -30.53 -1.61
CA GLY A 549 -0.80 -31.55 -2.42
C GLY A 549 -1.71 -32.08 -3.52
N GLY A 550 -1.33 -33.20 -4.11
CA GLY A 550 -2.01 -33.83 -5.25
C GLY A 550 -1.03 -34.63 -6.08
N SER A 551 -1.57 -35.49 -6.96
CA SER A 551 -0.82 -36.28 -7.94
C SER A 551 -0.22 -35.41 -9.04
#